data_AF-A0A0Q9KA95-F1
#
_entry.id   AF-A0A0Q9KA95-F1
#
_cell.length_a   1.000
_cell.length_b   1.000
_cell.length_c   1.000
_cell.angle_alpha   90.00
_cell.angle_beta   90.00
_cell.angle_gamma   90.00
#
_symmetry.space_group_name_H-M   'P 1'
#
loop_
_entity.id
_entity.type
_entity.pdbx_description
1 polymer ?
#
loop_
_entity_poly.entity_id
_entity_poly.type
_entity_poly.pdbx_seq_one_letter_code
_entity_poly.pdbx_strand_id
1 'polypeptide(L)'
;MSDNIGGQDTRESIVAVQKDGDGDLTAFKTTSGRVLDYATALQEVQAGHIAGVNTFKGKDGEFYIRGDADGDPSNNLDQLPAFENK
;
A
#
# COMPACT_ATOMS: atom_id res chain seq x y z
N MET A 1 21.98 -10.36 -26.19
CA MET A 1 20.63 -10.33 -25.59
C MET A 1 20.83 -9.78 -24.21
N SER A 2 20.40 -8.54 -23.99
CA SER A 2 20.61 -7.82 -22.73
C SER A 2 19.33 -7.97 -21.92
N ASP A 3 19.27 -9.01 -21.11
CA ASP A 3 18.23 -9.18 -20.10
C ASP A 3 18.52 -8.21 -18.95
N ASN A 4 18.10 -6.96 -19.13
CA ASN A 4 18.01 -5.98 -18.05
C ASN A 4 16.66 -6.18 -17.35
N ILE A 5 16.50 -7.31 -16.67
CA ILE A 5 15.33 -7.59 -15.81
C ILE A 5 15.78 -7.38 -14.38
N GLY A 6 15.59 -6.15 -13.92
CA GLY A 6 15.93 -5.74 -12.57
C GLY A 6 15.71 -4.26 -12.43
N GLY A 7 14.56 -3.76 -12.88
CA GLY A 7 14.08 -2.45 -12.45
C GLY A 7 13.96 -2.52 -10.94
N GLN A 8 15.00 -2.03 -10.25
CA GLN A 8 14.93 -1.73 -8.83
C GLN A 8 13.82 -0.68 -8.75
N ASP A 9 12.61 -1.13 -8.42
CA ASP A 9 11.51 -0.23 -8.18
C ASP A 9 11.96 0.67 -7.02
N THR A 10 12.32 1.91 -7.33
CA THR A 10 12.84 2.85 -6.34
C THR A 10 11.73 3.38 -5.43
N ARG A 11 10.48 2.96 -5.68
CA ARG A 11 9.32 3.34 -4.87
C ARG A 11 9.32 2.52 -3.59
N GLU A 12 8.70 3.09 -2.58
CA GLU A 12 8.50 2.38 -1.34
C GLU A 12 7.38 1.34 -1.49
N SER A 13 7.33 0.34 -0.61
CA SER A 13 6.22 -0.61 -0.56
C SER A 13 5.62 -0.63 0.84
N ILE A 14 4.36 -1.02 0.96
CA ILE A 14 3.71 -1.15 2.26
C ILE A 14 4.11 -2.50 2.86
N VAL A 15 4.62 -2.49 4.09
CA VAL A 15 5.11 -3.69 4.80
C VAL A 15 4.27 -4.04 6.02
N ALA A 16 3.47 -3.10 6.52
CA ALA A 16 2.54 -3.31 7.62
C ALA A 16 1.39 -2.31 7.54
N VAL A 17 0.26 -2.66 8.14
CA VAL A 17 -0.95 -1.82 8.18
C VAL A 17 -1.38 -1.56 9.62
N GLN A 18 -2.04 -0.45 9.86
CA GLN A 18 -2.80 -0.23 11.08
C GLN A 18 -4.28 -0.34 10.75
N LYS A 19 -5.02 -1.02 11.63
CA LYS A 19 -6.47 -1.16 11.53
C LYS A 19 -7.12 -0.55 12.77
N ASP A 20 -8.33 -0.03 12.62
CA ASP A 20 -9.14 0.39 13.75
C ASP A 20 -9.86 -0.81 14.42
N GLY A 21 -10.77 -0.52 15.36
CA GLY A 21 -11.52 -1.55 16.06
C GLY A 21 -12.52 -2.34 15.19
N ASP A 22 -12.90 -1.81 14.02
CA ASP A 22 -13.80 -2.48 13.06
C ASP A 22 -13.00 -3.31 12.03
N GLY A 23 -11.69 -3.05 11.91
CA GLY A 23 -10.80 -3.72 10.97
C GLY A 23 -10.48 -2.87 9.73
N ASP A 24 -10.91 -1.61 9.72
CA ASP A 24 -10.66 -0.67 8.64
C ASP A 24 -9.23 -0.14 8.68
N LEU A 25 -8.60 -0.01 7.51
CA LEU A 25 -7.23 0.49 7.37
C LEU A 25 -7.16 1.98 7.73
N THR A 26 -6.32 2.34 8.70
CA THR A 26 -6.14 3.73 9.15
C THR A 26 -4.76 4.29 8.82
N ALA A 27 -3.74 3.45 8.78
CA ALA A 27 -2.37 3.86 8.47
C ALA A 27 -1.55 2.73 7.83
N PHE A 28 -0.44 3.12 7.20
CA PHE A 28 0.41 2.26 6.39
C PHE A 28 1.87 2.50 6.74
N LYS A 29 2.61 1.44 7.02
CA LYS A 29 4.05 1.50 7.22
C LYS A 29 4.77 1.13 5.94
N THR A 30 5.70 1.96 5.50
CA THR A 30 6.46 1.73 4.27
C THR A 30 7.80 1.04 4.53
N THR A 31 8.42 0.50 3.47
CA THR A 31 9.77 -0.09 3.50
C THR A 31 10.85 0.88 4.00
N SER A 32 10.66 2.20 3.84
CA SER A 32 11.60 3.21 4.36
C SER A 32 11.42 3.49 5.87
N GLY A 33 10.36 2.94 6.48
CA GLY A 33 10.02 3.16 7.89
C GLY A 33 9.08 4.34 8.14
N ARG A 34 8.60 5.04 7.10
CA ARG A 34 7.54 6.05 7.24
C ARG A 34 6.23 5.37 7.69
N VAL A 35 5.45 6.11 8.48
CA VAL A 35 4.05 5.77 8.79
C VAL A 35 3.18 6.85 8.16
N LEU A 36 2.33 6.44 7.23
CA LEU A 36 1.42 7.31 6.48
C LEU A 36 0.00 7.06 6.98
N ASP A 37 -0.73 8.10 7.35
CA ASP A 37 -2.17 7.99 7.54
C ASP A 37 -2.85 7.69 6.20
N TYR A 38 -4.13 7.30 6.24
CA TYR A 38 -4.86 6.90 5.05
C TYR A 38 -4.90 7.97 3.96
N ALA A 39 -5.11 9.24 4.30
CA ALA A 39 -5.20 10.33 3.33
C ALA A 39 -3.83 10.57 2.68
N THR A 40 -2.76 10.61 3.46
CA THR A 40 -1.39 10.75 2.94
C THR A 40 -1.01 9.55 2.05
N ALA A 41 -1.32 8.33 2.49
CA ALA A 41 -1.06 7.12 1.69
C ALA A 41 -1.79 7.17 0.34
N LEU A 42 -3.05 7.62 0.33
CA LEU A 42 -3.83 7.77 -0.89
C LEU A 42 -3.13 8.71 -1.89
N GLN A 43 -2.61 9.84 -1.41
CA GLN A 43 -1.87 10.80 -2.25
C GLN A 43 -0.57 10.21 -2.78
N GLU A 44 0.20 9.52 -1.94
CA GLU A 44 1.47 8.88 -2.34
C GLU A 44 1.26 7.76 -3.37
N VAL A 45 0.19 6.98 -3.23
CA VAL A 45 -0.19 5.94 -4.22
C VAL A 45 -0.61 6.59 -5.53
N GLN A 46 -1.43 7.65 -5.51
CA GLN A 46 -1.83 8.39 -6.71
C GLN A 46 -0.64 9.06 -7.41
N ALA A 47 0.35 9.54 -6.65
CA ALA A 47 1.59 10.10 -7.16
C ALA A 47 2.55 9.03 -7.73
N GLY A 48 2.28 7.74 -7.49
CA GLY A 48 3.14 6.65 -7.90
C GLY A 48 4.41 6.52 -7.07
N HIS A 49 4.40 6.95 -5.80
CA HIS A 49 5.54 6.79 -4.87
C HIS A 49 5.54 5.47 -4.12
N ILE A 50 4.44 4.71 -4.21
CA ILE A 50 4.28 3.41 -3.55
C ILE A 50 4.07 2.32 -4.61
N ALA A 51 4.76 1.21 -4.47
CA ALA A 51 4.67 0.02 -5.32
C ALA A 51 3.76 -1.05 -4.69
N GLY A 52 3.22 -1.93 -5.54
CA GLY A 52 2.37 -3.06 -5.13
C GLY A 52 0.93 -2.67 -4.77
N VAL A 53 0.56 -1.40 -4.98
CA VAL A 53 -0.77 -0.87 -4.68
C VAL A 53 -1.22 0.14 -5.73
N ASN A 54 -2.54 0.24 -5.88
CA ASN A 54 -3.18 1.22 -6.72
C ASN A 54 -4.41 1.83 -6.02
N THR A 55 -4.88 2.96 -6.55
CA THR A 55 -6.16 3.54 -6.11
C THR A 55 -7.29 3.16 -7.06
N PHE A 56 -8.49 2.99 -6.51
CA PHE A 56 -9.70 2.80 -7.29
C PHE A 56 -10.84 3.64 -6.72
N LYS A 57 -11.80 3.99 -7.59
CA LYS A 57 -12.99 4.72 -7.18
C LYS A 57 -14.08 3.72 -6.76
N GLY A 58 -14.60 3.86 -5.54
CA GLY A 58 -15.72 3.10 -5.01
C GLY A 58 -17.05 3.46 -5.67
N LYS A 59 -18.11 2.72 -5.32
CA LYS A 59 -19.46 2.98 -5.85
C LYS A 59 -20.07 4.26 -5.29
N ASP A 60 -19.70 4.58 -4.06
CA ASP A 60 -19.96 5.82 -3.31
C ASP A 60 -19.24 7.04 -3.92
N GLY A 61 -18.17 6.81 -4.69
CA GLY A 61 -17.42 7.84 -5.39
C GLY A 61 -16.14 8.29 -4.68
N GLU A 62 -15.83 7.76 -3.50
CA GLU A 62 -14.55 7.94 -2.82
C GLU A 62 -13.44 7.09 -3.44
N PHE A 63 -12.20 7.43 -3.12
CA PHE A 63 -11.02 6.70 -3.56
C PHE A 63 -10.48 5.80 -2.45
N TYR A 64 -10.17 4.57 -2.82
CA TYR A 64 -9.67 3.54 -1.93
C TYR A 64 -8.36 2.97 -2.43
N ILE A 65 -7.52 2.51 -1.50
CA ILE A 65 -6.26 1.84 -1.80
C ILE A 65 -6.50 0.32 -1.82
N ARG A 66 -5.94 -0.37 -2.81
CA ARG A 66 -5.90 -1.84 -2.86
C ARG A 66 -4.53 -2.33 -3.34
N GLY A 67 -4.22 -3.58 -3.02
CA GLY A 67 -3.10 -4.30 -3.63
C GLY A 67 -3.23 -4.40 -5.14
N ASP A 68 -2.11 -4.54 -5.83
CA ASP A 68 -2.10 -4.86 -7.25
C ASP A 68 -2.76 -6.24 -7.50
N ALA A 69 -3.44 -6.38 -8.63
CA ALA A 69 -4.08 -7.64 -9.02
C ALA A 69 -3.05 -8.58 -9.68
N ASP A 70 -1.92 -8.82 -9.01
CA ASP A 70 -0.78 -9.59 -9.54
C ASP A 70 -0.92 -11.11 -9.34
N GLY A 71 -1.89 -11.53 -8.52
CA GLY A 71 -2.18 -12.95 -8.25
C GLY A 71 -1.41 -13.53 -7.06
N ASP A 72 -0.54 -12.74 -6.40
CA ASP A 72 0.11 -13.10 -5.15
C ASP A 72 -0.64 -12.47 -3.96
N PRO A 73 -1.42 -13.25 -3.20
CA PRO A 73 -2.17 -12.71 -2.09
C PRO A 73 -1.28 -12.25 -0.94
N SER A 74 -0.03 -12.73 -0.85
CA SER A 74 0.85 -12.48 0.30
C SER A 74 1.27 -11.02 0.45
N ASN A 75 1.17 -10.23 -0.62
CA ASN A 75 1.43 -8.79 -0.61
C ASN A 75 0.18 -7.94 -0.40
N ASN A 76 -1.02 -8.55 -0.37
CA ASN A 76 -2.27 -7.82 -0.21
C ASN A 76 -2.32 -7.10 1.14
N LEU A 77 -2.84 -5.88 1.14
CA LEU A 77 -2.96 -5.04 2.33
C LEU A 77 -3.69 -5.73 3.50
N ASP A 78 -4.64 -6.62 3.21
CA ASP A 78 -5.36 -7.37 4.26
C ASP A 78 -4.51 -8.46 4.92
N GLN A 79 -3.50 -8.98 4.22
CA GLN A 79 -2.59 -10.04 4.68
C GLN A 79 -1.32 -9.50 5.34
N LEU A 80 -1.04 -8.20 5.20
CA LEU A 80 0.12 -7.58 5.84
C LEU A 80 -0.01 -7.57 7.37
N PRO A 81 1.11 -7.68 8.10
CA PRO A 81 1.10 -7.65 9.55
C PRO A 81 0.52 -6.32 10.06
N ALA A 82 -0.23 -6.40 11.16
CA ALA A 82 -0.71 -5.21 11.85
C ALA A 82 0.40 -4.57 12.71
N PHE A 83 0.44 -3.24 12.79
CA PHE A 83 1.27 -2.52 13.76
C PHE A 83 0.44 -1.58 14.62
N GLU A 84 0.89 -1.41 15.87
CA GLU A 84 0.30 -0.49 16.83
C GLU A 84 1.32 0.60 17.17
N ASN A 85 0.92 1.87 17.08
CA ASN A 85 1.72 2.96 17.65
C ASN A 85 1.52 2.93 19.16
N LYS A 86 2.51 2.42 19.89
CA LYS A 86 2.58 2.54 21.36
C LYS A 86 2.94 3.96 21.79
#